data_AF-A0A1I7DH40-F1
#
_entry.id   AF-A0A1I7DH40-F1
#
_cell.length_a   1.000
_cell.length_b   1.000
_cell.length_c   1.000
_cell.angle_alpha   90.00
_cell.angle_beta   90.00
_cell.angle_gamma   90.00
#
_symmetry.space_group_name_H-M   'P 1'
#
loop_
_entity.id
_entity.type
_entity.pdbx_description
1 polymer ?
#
loop_
_entity_poly.entity_id
_entity_poly.type
_entity_poly.pdbx_seq_one_letter_code
_entity_poly.pdbx_strand_id
1 'polypeptide(L)'
;MVDILRYDGDPFAVPAFRIIAIIAGDIHAPANVAAIKKAYALFEESFGEAANVTSYNFFGHKGKIRWMNPKLLEEGRGFFDRTPIEYGDGLRRYGYAIEEFEEPALPYFGVEQRSDFSFLEVDIRSDDDRIVAFANSITEHLLKADVICGVMGMGFFLPPYKSSLEFKLGQVSRRYRTSIDISPSMVMDGIRKEGSSYRWQTGEEPGIADIGWRTLIGREFWPRIAEALSELKAEKDIAVVQSDTVLAITAGQRPIWGDINRKEDIAAYRAVAKHLSAIRYPQGAAKAFMFGGGTHDPKIADKIEAYLERFS
;
A
#
# COMPACT_ATOMS: atom_id res chain seq x y z
N MET A 1 17.48 -15.55 -2.90
CA MET A 1 17.07 -14.18 -2.50
C MET A 1 16.02 -13.72 -3.51
N VAL A 2 15.08 -12.84 -3.16
CA VAL A 2 14.20 -12.24 -4.18
C VAL A 2 14.99 -11.13 -4.86
N ASP A 3 14.97 -11.11 -6.19
CA ASP A 3 15.83 -10.23 -6.96
C ASP A 3 15.21 -8.83 -7.08
N ILE A 4 16.07 -7.82 -7.11
CA ILE A 4 15.71 -6.44 -7.44
C ILE A 4 15.13 -6.38 -8.86
N LEU A 5 14.06 -5.62 -9.06
CA LEU A 5 13.49 -5.41 -10.38
C LEU A 5 14.33 -4.42 -11.17
N ARG A 6 14.62 -4.76 -12.42
CA ARG A 6 15.45 -3.95 -13.33
C ARG A 6 14.68 -3.55 -14.59
N TYR A 7 15.04 -2.39 -15.13
CA TYR A 7 14.59 -1.89 -16.43
C TYR A 7 15.82 -1.37 -17.19
N ASP A 8 16.03 -1.89 -18.40
CA ASP A 8 17.20 -1.58 -19.24
C ASP A 8 18.55 -1.76 -18.53
N GLY A 9 18.62 -2.71 -17.59
CA GLY A 9 19.80 -3.01 -16.78
C GLY A 9 19.82 -2.30 -15.42
N ASP A 10 19.09 -1.20 -15.28
CA ASP A 10 19.08 -0.38 -14.07
C ASP A 10 18.01 -0.82 -13.08
N PRO A 11 18.33 -0.90 -11.78
CA PRO A 11 17.36 -1.30 -10.78
C PRO A 11 16.32 -0.19 -10.56
N PHE A 12 15.04 -0.55 -10.45
CA PHE A 12 13.97 0.42 -10.27
C PHE A 12 13.00 0.12 -9.14
N ALA A 13 12.82 -1.14 -8.73
CA ALA A 13 12.10 -1.47 -7.50
C ALA A 13 12.80 -2.56 -6.68
N VAL A 14 12.72 -2.49 -5.35
CA VAL A 14 13.39 -3.42 -4.42
C VAL A 14 12.40 -4.30 -3.66
N PRO A 15 12.79 -5.54 -3.29
CA PRO A 15 11.97 -6.39 -2.44
C PRO A 15 11.75 -5.77 -1.05
N ALA A 16 10.49 -5.57 -0.68
CA ALA A 16 10.10 -4.93 0.58
C ALA A 16 8.94 -5.66 1.25
N PHE A 17 8.79 -5.46 2.55
CA PHE A 17 7.49 -5.59 3.20
C PHE A 17 6.79 -4.23 3.11
N ARG A 18 5.61 -4.22 2.52
CA ARG A 18 4.85 -3.01 2.20
C ARG A 18 3.62 -2.90 3.07
N ILE A 19 3.28 -1.68 3.46
CA ILE A 19 2.02 -1.30 4.09
C ILE A 19 1.47 -0.14 3.29
N ILE A 20 0.30 -0.31 2.71
CA ILE A 20 -0.42 0.73 2.00
C ILE A 20 -1.79 0.88 2.66
N ALA A 21 -2.20 2.10 2.99
CA ALA A 21 -3.56 2.40 3.41
C ALA A 21 -4.07 3.62 2.66
N ILE A 22 -5.28 3.49 2.12
CA ILE A 22 -6.02 4.59 1.50
C ILE A 22 -7.14 4.97 2.46
N ILE A 23 -7.10 6.20 2.93
CA ILE A 23 -7.90 6.71 4.03
C ILE A 23 -8.84 7.79 3.49
N ALA A 24 -10.09 7.77 3.93
CA ALA A 24 -11.09 8.73 3.50
C ALA A 24 -10.84 10.10 4.12
N GLY A 25 -10.94 11.13 3.29
CA GLY A 25 -10.93 12.53 3.69
C GLY A 25 -9.54 13.07 4.02
N ASP A 26 -9.56 14.15 4.80
CA ASP A 26 -8.41 14.94 5.19
C ASP A 26 -7.48 14.17 6.16
N ILE A 27 -6.16 14.27 5.97
CA ILE A 27 -5.13 13.73 6.90
C ILE A 27 -5.38 14.22 8.33
N HIS A 28 -5.79 15.48 8.50
CA HIS A 28 -5.98 16.14 9.79
C HIS A 28 -7.36 15.91 10.42
N ALA A 29 -8.23 15.14 9.78
CA ALA A 29 -9.46 14.67 10.42
C ALA A 29 -9.10 13.94 11.74
N PRO A 30 -9.85 14.14 12.85
CA PRO A 30 -9.41 13.71 14.18
C PRO A 30 -9.00 12.23 14.30
N ALA A 31 -9.73 11.33 13.65
CA ALA A 31 -9.44 9.90 13.63
C ALA A 31 -8.18 9.58 12.80
N ASN A 32 -8.09 10.18 11.60
CA ASN A 32 -6.98 9.97 10.66
C ASN A 32 -5.67 10.48 11.23
N VAL A 33 -5.63 11.72 11.72
CA VAL A 33 -4.40 12.32 12.24
C VAL A 33 -3.89 11.59 13.46
N ALA A 34 -4.79 11.13 14.34
CA ALA A 34 -4.42 10.37 15.52
C ALA A 34 -3.76 9.04 15.12
N ALA A 35 -4.31 8.33 14.13
CA ALA A 35 -3.74 7.07 13.65
C ALA A 35 -2.41 7.27 12.91
N ILE A 36 -2.36 8.22 11.98
CA ILE A 36 -1.17 8.48 11.15
C ILE A 36 -0.02 9.04 11.98
N LYS A 37 -0.29 9.95 12.93
CA LYS A 37 0.73 10.47 13.86
C LYS A 37 1.34 9.37 14.72
N LYS A 38 0.53 8.39 15.15
CA LYS A 38 1.02 7.21 15.88
C LYS A 38 1.84 6.26 14.98
N ALA A 39 1.39 6.03 13.75
CA ALA A 39 2.16 5.27 12.76
C ALA A 39 3.52 5.92 12.47
N TYR A 40 3.57 7.25 12.32
CA TYR A 40 4.81 7.99 12.14
C TYR A 40 5.72 7.90 13.36
N ALA A 41 5.20 8.07 14.57
CA ALA A 41 5.98 7.93 15.80
C ALA A 41 6.60 6.53 15.93
N LEU A 42 5.83 5.48 15.62
CA LEU A 42 6.31 4.10 15.62
C LEU A 42 7.42 3.88 14.58
N PHE A 43 7.27 4.47 13.39
CA PHE A 43 8.30 4.44 12.36
C PHE A 43 9.58 5.15 12.82
N GLU A 44 9.46 6.33 13.42
CA GLU A 44 10.63 7.05 13.96
C GLU A 44 11.33 6.27 15.07
N GLU A 45 10.59 5.63 15.97
CA GLU A 45 11.15 4.80 17.03
C GLU A 45 11.88 3.57 16.46
N SER A 46 11.30 2.93 15.45
CA SER A 46 11.84 1.68 14.88
C SER A 46 12.98 1.91 13.89
N PHE A 47 12.92 3.01 13.15
CA PHE A 47 13.71 3.23 11.94
C PHE A 47 14.28 4.64 11.82
N GLY A 48 14.05 5.54 12.78
CA GLY A 48 14.38 6.96 12.64
C GLY A 48 15.85 7.27 12.38
N GLU A 49 16.76 6.47 12.94
CA GLU A 49 18.21 6.57 12.66
C GLU A 49 18.56 6.13 11.24
N ALA A 50 17.96 5.03 10.78
CA ALA A 50 18.16 4.52 9.43
C ALA A 50 17.50 5.41 8.38
N ALA A 51 16.36 6.03 8.69
CA ALA A 51 15.57 6.90 7.83
C ALA A 51 16.09 8.35 7.79
N ASN A 52 17.38 8.52 7.48
CA ASN A 52 18.10 9.78 7.59
C ASN A 52 17.96 10.74 6.40
N VAL A 53 17.04 10.48 5.46
CA VAL A 53 16.71 11.35 4.33
C VAL A 53 15.21 11.69 4.33
N THR A 54 14.85 12.87 3.84
CA THR A 54 13.46 13.34 3.76
C THR A 54 13.15 14.08 2.47
N SER A 55 11.88 14.07 2.08
CA SER A 55 11.28 15.00 1.12
C SER A 55 9.92 15.46 1.62
N TYR A 56 9.83 16.71 2.07
CA TYR A 56 8.60 17.32 2.56
C TYR A 56 7.96 18.21 1.51
N ASN A 57 6.64 18.15 1.39
CA ASN A 57 5.84 19.05 0.56
C ASN A 57 4.70 19.61 1.42
N PHE A 58 4.87 20.81 1.93
CA PHE A 58 3.89 21.57 2.71
C PHE A 58 4.45 22.97 2.94
N PHE A 59 3.71 23.90 3.54
CA PHE A 59 4.16 25.28 3.74
C PHE A 59 5.63 25.40 4.20
N GLY A 60 6.46 26.04 3.35
CA GLY A 60 7.91 26.21 3.55
C GLY A 60 8.81 25.15 2.88
N HIS A 61 8.23 24.05 2.39
CA HIS A 61 8.92 22.95 1.73
C HIS A 61 8.35 22.71 0.32
N LYS A 62 9.18 22.20 -0.60
CA LYS A 62 8.85 22.05 -2.03
C LYS A 62 9.26 20.69 -2.60
N GLY A 63 9.10 19.63 -1.81
CA GLY A 63 9.43 18.26 -2.23
C GLY A 63 10.91 18.02 -2.54
N LYS A 64 11.82 18.80 -1.95
CA LYS A 64 13.27 18.62 -2.16
C LYS A 64 13.80 17.54 -1.22
N ILE A 65 14.59 16.62 -1.75
CA ILE A 65 15.34 15.63 -0.99
C ILE A 65 16.39 16.32 -0.11
N ARG A 66 16.44 16.00 1.18
CA ARG A 66 17.37 16.55 2.16
C ARG A 66 17.80 15.51 3.18
N TRP A 67 19.03 15.63 3.66
CA TRP A 67 19.49 14.91 4.83
C TRP A 67 18.80 15.42 6.09
N MET A 68 18.40 14.49 6.95
CA MET A 68 17.74 14.80 8.22
C MET A 68 18.68 15.57 9.14
N ASN A 69 18.09 16.52 9.86
CA ASN A 69 18.71 17.25 10.95
C ASN A 69 17.64 17.53 12.04
N PRO A 70 18.02 18.01 13.24
CA PRO A 70 17.07 18.23 14.33
C PRO A 70 15.88 19.12 13.95
N LYS A 71 16.10 20.15 13.13
CA LYS A 71 15.04 21.05 12.67
C LYS A 71 14.05 20.32 11.75
N LEU A 72 14.54 19.54 10.78
CA LEU A 72 13.67 18.76 9.89
C LEU A 72 12.90 17.68 10.64
N LEU A 73 13.49 17.09 11.69
CA LEU A 73 12.78 16.14 12.57
C LEU A 73 11.60 16.82 13.27
N GLU A 74 11.83 18.00 13.85
CA GLU A 74 10.78 18.80 14.50
C GLU A 74 9.69 19.22 13.50
N GLU A 75 10.07 19.70 12.32
CA GLU A 75 9.14 20.09 11.25
C GLU A 75 8.29 18.90 10.77
N GLY A 76 8.89 17.72 10.62
CA GLY A 76 8.19 16.49 10.25
C GLY A 76 7.18 16.03 11.31
N ARG A 77 7.52 16.12 12.60
CA ARG A 77 6.58 15.86 13.70
C ARG A 77 5.45 16.88 13.75
N GLY A 78 5.78 18.15 13.49
CA GLY A 78 4.83 19.26 13.47
C GLY A 78 3.86 19.22 12.28
N PHE A 79 4.14 18.46 11.22
CA PHE A 79 3.24 18.32 10.06
C PHE A 79 1.81 17.93 10.47
N PHE A 80 1.67 17.03 11.43
CA PHE A 80 0.37 16.53 11.89
C PHE A 80 -0.45 17.55 12.69
N ASP A 81 0.15 18.69 13.02
CA ASP A 81 -0.51 19.77 13.78
C ASP A 81 -0.77 21.01 12.90
N ARG A 82 -0.42 20.97 11.59
CA ARG A 82 -0.59 22.08 10.64
C ARG A 82 -1.99 22.09 10.04
N THR A 83 -2.56 23.28 9.87
CA THR A 83 -3.78 23.51 9.07
C THR A 83 -3.70 24.89 8.38
N PRO A 84 -4.34 25.09 7.22
CA PRO A 84 -5.00 24.08 6.37
C PRO A 84 -3.98 23.19 5.64
N ILE A 85 -4.45 22.08 5.05
CA ILE A 85 -3.68 21.21 4.16
C ILE A 85 -4.18 21.36 2.72
N GLU A 86 -3.27 21.27 1.75
CA GLU A 86 -3.59 21.38 0.34
C GLU A 86 -3.39 20.05 -0.42
N TYR A 87 -3.92 19.97 -1.64
CA TYR A 87 -3.64 18.86 -2.53
C TYR A 87 -2.12 18.70 -2.73
N GLY A 88 -1.62 17.49 -2.57
CA GLY A 88 -0.21 17.14 -2.73
C GLY A 88 0.64 17.42 -1.48
N ASP A 89 0.07 18.01 -0.43
CA ASP A 89 0.79 18.14 0.84
C ASP A 89 1.08 16.75 1.43
N GLY A 90 2.27 16.60 1.99
CA GLY A 90 2.75 15.31 2.45
C GLY A 90 4.16 15.35 3.00
N LEU A 91 4.53 14.27 3.67
CA LEU A 91 5.85 14.06 4.22
C LEU A 91 6.37 12.70 3.77
N ARG A 92 7.64 12.65 3.37
CA ARG A 92 8.31 11.40 3.01
C ARG A 92 9.64 11.30 3.74
N ARG A 93 9.93 10.15 4.34
CA ARG A 93 11.22 9.80 4.94
C ARG A 93 11.75 8.53 4.33
N TYR A 94 13.06 8.49 4.13
CA TYR A 94 13.79 7.42 3.45
C TYR A 94 15.02 7.07 4.25
N GLY A 95 15.47 5.83 4.12
CA GLY A 95 16.78 5.40 4.58
C GLY A 95 17.84 5.31 3.51
N TYR A 96 18.96 4.69 3.85
CA TYR A 96 20.13 4.62 2.99
C TYR A 96 19.83 3.93 1.65
N ALA A 97 20.65 4.27 0.65
CA ALA A 97 20.61 3.62 -0.65
C ALA A 97 20.95 2.14 -0.51
N ILE A 98 20.17 1.27 -1.14
CA ILE A 98 20.69 -0.06 -1.46
C ILE A 98 21.83 0.19 -2.47
N GLU A 99 22.99 -0.44 -2.32
CA GLU A 99 24.21 -0.12 -3.10
C GLU A 99 23.92 -0.11 -4.61
N GLU A 100 23.05 -1.02 -5.05
CA GLU A 100 22.58 -1.12 -6.42
C GLU A 100 21.68 0.04 -6.88
N PHE A 101 20.97 0.71 -5.97
CA PHE A 101 20.02 1.78 -6.29
C PHE A 101 20.63 3.16 -6.49
N GLU A 102 21.88 3.36 -6.06
CA GLU A 102 22.60 4.65 -5.98
C GLU A 102 21.93 5.72 -5.09
N GLU A 103 20.62 5.61 -4.84
CA GLU A 103 19.79 6.55 -4.10
C GLU A 103 19.01 5.89 -2.94
N PRO A 104 18.67 6.67 -1.88
CA PRO A 104 17.84 6.27 -0.75
C PRO A 104 16.62 5.44 -1.15
N ALA A 105 16.40 4.29 -0.49
CA ALA A 105 15.26 3.43 -0.81
C ALA A 105 14.47 3.04 0.45
N LEU A 106 15.06 2.26 1.34
CA LEU A 106 14.39 1.71 2.53
C LEU A 106 15.17 2.04 3.81
N PRO A 107 14.50 2.12 4.97
CA PRO A 107 13.05 2.11 5.15
C PRO A 107 12.39 3.41 4.64
N TYR A 108 11.15 3.32 4.20
CA TYR A 108 10.35 4.41 3.67
C TYR A 108 9.10 4.63 4.52
N PHE A 109 8.76 5.89 4.74
CA PHE A 109 7.47 6.32 5.26
C PHE A 109 6.98 7.49 4.42
N GLY A 110 5.76 7.40 3.91
CA GLY A 110 5.12 8.44 3.12
C GLY A 110 3.70 8.67 3.59
N VAL A 111 3.33 9.95 3.72
CA VAL A 111 1.91 10.36 3.76
C VAL A 111 1.67 11.46 2.75
N GLU A 112 0.51 11.45 2.12
CA GLU A 112 0.17 12.43 1.09
C GLU A 112 -1.35 12.66 1.07
N GLN A 113 -1.75 13.93 1.02
CA GLN A 113 -3.12 14.36 0.79
C GLN A 113 -3.38 14.44 -0.71
N ARG A 114 -4.42 13.78 -1.20
CA ARG A 114 -4.92 13.92 -2.58
C ARG A 114 -6.43 13.98 -2.61
N SER A 115 -6.97 15.17 -2.88
CA SER A 115 -8.41 15.39 -3.01
C SER A 115 -9.14 14.86 -1.76
N ASP A 116 -10.06 13.91 -1.91
CA ASP A 116 -10.83 13.30 -0.82
C ASP A 116 -10.14 12.09 -0.18
N PHE A 117 -8.84 11.91 -0.41
CA PHE A 117 -8.05 10.80 0.09
C PHE A 117 -6.79 11.27 0.81
N SER A 118 -6.42 10.50 1.81
CA SER A 118 -5.08 10.50 2.36
C SER A 118 -4.45 9.14 2.21
N PHE A 119 -3.16 9.12 1.88
CA PHE A 119 -2.41 7.89 1.71
C PHE A 119 -1.40 7.73 2.85
N LEU A 120 -1.25 6.51 3.32
CA LEU A 120 -0.12 6.07 4.13
C LEU A 120 0.59 4.96 3.36
N GLU A 121 1.88 5.14 3.16
CA GLU A 121 2.77 4.13 2.62
C GLU A 121 3.95 3.93 3.57
N VAL A 122 4.23 2.68 3.93
CA VAL A 122 5.41 2.30 4.69
C VAL A 122 6.03 1.09 4.04
N ASP A 123 7.31 1.17 3.70
CA ASP A 123 8.05 0.07 3.11
C ASP A 123 9.32 -0.16 3.93
N ILE A 124 9.54 -1.39 4.36
CA ILE A 124 10.74 -1.80 5.10
C ILE A 124 11.39 -2.97 4.40
N ARG A 125 12.64 -3.28 4.77
CA ARG A 125 13.36 -4.41 4.19
C ARG A 125 12.55 -5.70 4.34
N SER A 126 12.48 -6.48 3.26
CA SER A 126 11.70 -7.73 3.22
C SER A 126 12.24 -8.85 4.12
N ASP A 127 13.45 -8.68 4.66
CA ASP A 127 14.12 -9.59 5.58
C ASP A 127 14.20 -9.04 7.02
N ASP A 128 13.54 -7.92 7.33
CA ASP A 128 13.52 -7.34 8.68
C ASP A 128 12.75 -8.24 9.65
N ASP A 129 13.35 -8.56 10.79
CA ASP A 129 12.77 -9.45 11.80
C ASP A 129 11.58 -8.82 12.54
N ARG A 130 11.42 -7.50 12.47
CA ARG A 130 10.33 -6.75 13.11
C ARG A 130 9.04 -6.69 12.29
N ILE A 131 9.03 -7.18 11.04
CA ILE A 131 7.89 -7.05 10.11
C ILE A 131 6.54 -7.34 10.78
N VAL A 132 6.40 -8.51 11.43
CA VAL A 132 5.11 -8.94 11.99
C VAL A 132 4.69 -8.05 13.16
N ALA A 133 5.62 -7.74 14.08
CA ALA A 133 5.35 -6.90 15.23
C ALA A 133 4.98 -5.47 14.79
N PHE A 134 5.77 -4.88 13.88
CA PHE A 134 5.55 -3.55 13.35
C PHE A 134 4.19 -3.44 12.63
N ALA A 135 3.87 -4.40 11.76
CA ALA A 135 2.59 -4.43 11.06
C ALA A 135 1.39 -4.57 12.01
N ASN A 136 1.51 -5.36 13.08
CA ASN A 136 0.48 -5.46 14.12
C ASN A 136 0.23 -4.11 14.80
N SER A 137 1.28 -3.42 15.23
CA SER A 137 1.17 -2.10 15.85
C SER A 137 0.59 -1.04 14.90
N ILE A 138 1.01 -1.03 13.63
CA ILE A 138 0.39 -0.15 12.62
C ILE A 138 -1.10 -0.48 12.44
N THR A 139 -1.46 -1.76 12.43
CA THR A 139 -2.86 -2.19 12.30
C THR A 139 -3.72 -1.68 13.46
N GLU A 140 -3.24 -1.72 14.70
CA GLU A 140 -3.97 -1.20 15.87
C GLU A 140 -4.32 0.30 15.75
N HIS A 141 -3.49 1.06 15.04
CA HIS A 141 -3.75 2.48 14.76
C HIS A 141 -4.72 2.64 13.58
N LEU A 142 -4.51 1.91 12.48
CA LEU A 142 -5.35 2.00 11.30
C LEU A 142 -6.78 1.50 11.53
N LEU A 143 -6.99 0.57 12.47
CA LEU A 143 -8.33 0.14 12.90
C LEU A 143 -9.18 1.27 13.51
N LYS A 144 -8.58 2.42 13.84
CA LYS A 144 -9.23 3.60 14.44
C LYS A 144 -9.40 4.76 13.46
N ALA A 145 -8.89 4.62 12.23
CA ALA A 145 -9.00 5.61 11.17
C ALA A 145 -10.16 5.28 10.22
N ASP A 146 -10.46 6.21 9.32
CA ASP A 146 -11.47 6.04 8.28
C ASP A 146 -10.86 5.37 7.03
N VAL A 147 -10.22 4.20 7.21
CA VAL A 147 -9.59 3.45 6.10
C VAL A 147 -10.67 2.96 5.13
N ILE A 148 -10.47 3.24 3.83
CA ILE A 148 -11.27 2.72 2.72
C ILE A 148 -10.83 1.30 2.42
N CYS A 149 -9.54 1.15 2.13
CA CYS A 149 -8.88 -0.13 2.00
C CYS A 149 -7.40 0.00 2.31
N GLY A 150 -6.77 -1.11 2.62
CA GLY A 150 -5.33 -1.17 2.82
C GLY A 150 -4.82 -2.59 2.65
N VAL A 151 -3.52 -2.71 2.42
CA VAL A 151 -2.86 -3.98 2.18
C VAL A 151 -1.48 -3.97 2.82
N MET A 152 -1.11 -5.08 3.46
CA MET A 152 0.22 -5.31 4.00
C MET A 152 0.74 -6.67 3.55
N GLY A 153 2.02 -6.77 3.22
CA GLY A 153 2.59 -8.02 2.71
C GLY A 153 3.94 -7.83 2.03
N MET A 154 4.48 -8.92 1.48
CA MET A 154 5.66 -8.82 0.62
C MET A 154 5.29 -8.12 -0.69
N GLY A 155 6.23 -7.38 -1.26
CA GLY A 155 6.01 -6.67 -2.51
C GLY A 155 7.27 -5.97 -2.99
N PHE A 156 7.12 -5.13 -4.00
CA PHE A 156 8.22 -4.35 -4.53
C PHE A 156 8.01 -2.87 -4.24
N PHE A 157 8.92 -2.29 -3.48
CA PHE A 157 8.95 -0.85 -3.24
C PHE A 157 9.57 -0.16 -4.45
N LEU A 158 8.80 0.75 -5.04
CA LEU A 158 9.26 1.68 -6.07
C LEU A 158 9.53 3.04 -5.42
N PRO A 159 10.78 3.51 -5.39
CA PRO A 159 11.06 4.82 -4.81
C PRO A 159 10.32 5.95 -5.56
N PRO A 160 9.80 6.98 -4.87
CA PRO A 160 9.02 8.05 -5.50
C PRO A 160 9.76 8.81 -6.62
N TYR A 161 11.09 8.93 -6.56
CA TYR A 161 11.89 9.55 -7.64
C TYR A 161 11.94 8.69 -8.91
N LYS A 162 11.57 7.41 -8.84
CA LYS A 162 11.35 6.49 -9.97
C LYS A 162 9.88 6.23 -10.26
N SER A 163 8.95 7.04 -9.75
CA SER A 163 7.49 6.86 -9.95
C SER A 163 7.08 6.82 -11.43
N SER A 164 7.85 7.42 -12.35
CA SER A 164 7.64 7.28 -13.80
C SER A 164 7.79 5.84 -14.32
N LEU A 165 8.42 4.94 -13.55
CA LEU A 165 8.61 3.51 -13.86
C LEU A 165 7.54 2.62 -13.24
N GLU A 166 6.47 3.19 -12.67
CA GLU A 166 5.29 2.47 -12.17
C GLU A 166 4.74 1.47 -13.19
N PHE A 167 4.80 1.80 -14.48
CA PHE A 167 4.37 0.91 -15.55
C PHE A 167 5.20 -0.38 -15.68
N LYS A 168 6.36 -0.49 -15.03
CA LYS A 168 7.19 -1.71 -15.01
C LYS A 168 6.90 -2.62 -13.83
N LEU A 169 6.14 -2.17 -12.84
CA LEU A 169 5.66 -3.03 -11.76
C LEU A 169 4.67 -4.08 -12.31
N GLY A 170 4.39 -5.13 -11.54
CA GLY A 170 3.50 -6.23 -11.93
C GLY A 170 4.17 -7.28 -12.84
N GLN A 171 5.41 -7.06 -13.29
CA GLN A 171 6.11 -7.98 -14.20
C GLN A 171 6.43 -9.35 -13.58
N VAL A 172 6.40 -9.46 -12.25
CA VAL A 172 6.74 -10.68 -11.51
C VAL A 172 5.53 -11.37 -10.86
N SER A 173 4.32 -10.86 -11.04
CA SER A 173 3.12 -11.33 -10.33
C SER A 173 2.71 -12.76 -10.70
N ARG A 174 3.19 -13.29 -11.84
CA ARG A 174 3.04 -14.71 -12.18
C ARG A 174 3.92 -15.62 -11.30
N ARG A 175 5.09 -15.13 -10.88
CA ARG A 175 6.04 -15.87 -10.03
C ARG A 175 5.74 -15.65 -8.55
N TYR A 176 5.63 -14.40 -8.11
CA TYR A 176 5.39 -14.02 -6.72
C TYR A 176 3.91 -13.69 -6.55
N ARG A 177 3.11 -14.73 -6.28
CA ARG A 177 1.64 -14.62 -6.35
C ARG A 177 1.04 -13.75 -5.26
N THR A 178 1.75 -13.52 -4.15
CA THR A 178 1.26 -12.67 -3.05
C THR A 178 1.94 -11.30 -3.02
N SER A 179 2.75 -10.96 -4.03
CA SER A 179 3.46 -9.68 -4.05
C SER A 179 2.50 -8.50 -4.26
N ILE A 180 2.75 -7.42 -3.52
CA ILE A 180 2.06 -6.13 -3.68
C ILE A 180 2.90 -5.26 -4.60
N ASP A 181 2.42 -5.06 -5.82
CA ASP A 181 3.15 -4.35 -6.88
C ASP A 181 2.48 -3.02 -7.24
N ILE A 182 1.44 -2.61 -6.52
CA ILE A 182 0.70 -1.37 -6.77
C ILE A 182 1.25 -0.19 -5.97
N SER A 183 0.98 1.03 -6.43
CA SER A 183 1.04 2.26 -5.62
C SER A 183 -0.37 2.83 -5.47
N PRO A 184 -0.64 3.70 -4.47
CA PRO A 184 -1.95 4.32 -4.29
C PRO A 184 -2.48 5.02 -5.55
N SER A 185 -1.60 5.66 -6.33
CA SER A 185 -1.97 6.32 -7.60
C SER A 185 -2.55 5.38 -8.64
N MET A 186 -2.17 4.10 -8.65
CA MET A 186 -2.69 3.13 -9.61
C MET A 186 -4.11 2.66 -9.30
N VAL A 187 -4.55 2.84 -8.05
CA VAL A 187 -5.77 2.20 -7.53
C VAL A 187 -6.81 3.19 -7.04
N MET A 188 -6.45 4.45 -6.78
CA MET A 188 -7.37 5.42 -6.18
C MET A 188 -8.66 5.64 -6.99
N ASP A 189 -8.64 5.47 -8.30
CA ASP A 189 -9.81 5.69 -9.15
C ASP A 189 -10.80 4.51 -9.18
N GLY A 190 -10.43 3.32 -8.70
CA GLY A 190 -11.32 2.15 -8.66
C GLY A 190 -11.82 1.79 -7.26
N ILE A 191 -11.37 2.49 -6.21
CA ILE A 191 -11.79 2.23 -4.83
C ILE A 191 -13.04 3.02 -4.42
N ARG A 192 -13.36 4.14 -5.10
CA ARG A 192 -14.58 4.93 -4.91
C ARG A 192 -15.00 5.59 -6.22
N LYS A 193 -16.30 5.88 -6.36
CA LYS A 193 -16.85 6.60 -7.52
C LYS A 193 -16.64 8.11 -7.36
N GLU A 194 -16.79 8.60 -6.13
CA GLU A 194 -16.59 9.98 -5.75
C GLU A 194 -15.12 10.37 -5.92
N GLY A 195 -14.86 11.47 -6.64
CA GLY A 195 -13.50 11.95 -6.89
C GLY A 195 -12.69 11.13 -7.90
N SER A 196 -13.27 10.07 -8.48
CA SER A 196 -12.61 9.22 -9.47
C SER A 196 -12.65 9.80 -10.88
N SER A 197 -11.52 9.70 -11.58
CA SER A 197 -11.35 10.01 -13.00
C SER A 197 -11.75 8.84 -13.92
N TYR A 198 -12.07 7.68 -13.35
CA TYR A 198 -12.48 6.50 -14.11
C TYR A 198 -13.89 6.68 -14.70
N ARG A 199 -14.07 6.29 -15.96
CA ARG A 199 -15.37 6.28 -16.63
C ARG A 199 -16.13 5.00 -16.30
N TRP A 200 -16.80 5.01 -15.15
CA TRP A 200 -17.62 3.91 -14.64
C TRP A 200 -18.66 3.43 -15.65
N GLN A 201 -18.71 2.12 -15.87
CA GLN A 201 -19.75 1.49 -16.67
C GLN A 201 -20.99 1.19 -15.83
N THR A 202 -22.16 1.06 -16.48
CA THR A 202 -23.40 0.70 -15.79
C THR A 202 -23.25 -0.64 -15.06
N GLY A 203 -23.55 -0.66 -13.77
CA GLY A 203 -23.45 -1.85 -12.91
C GLY A 203 -22.04 -2.16 -12.39
N GLU A 204 -21.03 -1.38 -12.76
CA GLU A 204 -19.69 -1.50 -12.18
C GLU A 204 -19.67 -0.87 -10.79
N GLU A 205 -19.02 -1.54 -9.84
CA GLU A 205 -18.93 -1.11 -8.46
C GLU A 205 -17.48 -1.00 -7.99
N PRO A 206 -17.16 -0.09 -7.06
CA PRO A 206 -15.82 0.01 -6.51
C PRO A 206 -15.37 -1.26 -5.81
N GLY A 207 -14.05 -1.41 -5.64
CA GLY A 207 -13.46 -2.57 -4.98
C GLY A 207 -12.23 -2.23 -4.17
N ILE A 208 -11.73 -3.19 -3.41
CA ILE A 208 -10.49 -3.03 -2.66
C ILE A 208 -9.30 -3.12 -3.60
N ALA A 209 -8.26 -2.33 -3.34
CA ALA A 209 -7.09 -2.22 -4.21
C ALA A 209 -6.35 -3.55 -4.41
N ASP A 210 -6.19 -4.33 -3.34
CA ASP A 210 -5.44 -5.57 -3.38
C ASP A 210 -5.70 -6.50 -2.18
N ILE A 211 -5.11 -7.71 -2.23
CA ILE A 211 -5.10 -8.69 -1.14
C ILE A 211 -3.65 -9.04 -0.80
N GLY A 212 -3.32 -8.92 0.49
CA GLY A 212 -1.99 -9.18 1.02
C GLY A 212 -2.02 -10.15 2.20
N TRP A 213 -0.90 -10.24 2.92
CA TRP A 213 -0.84 -10.96 4.20
C TRP A 213 -1.84 -10.38 5.19
N ARG A 214 -2.00 -9.05 5.20
CA ARG A 214 -3.10 -8.37 5.88
C ARG A 214 -3.85 -7.48 4.90
N THR A 215 -5.17 -7.61 4.88
CA THR A 215 -6.06 -6.79 4.06
C THR A 215 -6.97 -6.00 4.99
N LEU A 216 -6.97 -4.66 4.85
CA LEU A 216 -7.83 -3.76 5.58
C LEU A 216 -9.03 -3.37 4.70
N ILE A 217 -10.24 -3.47 5.23
CA ILE A 217 -11.47 -3.24 4.49
C ILE A 217 -12.35 -2.27 5.28
N GLY A 218 -12.58 -1.11 4.69
CA GLY A 218 -13.46 -0.08 5.22
C GLY A 218 -14.93 -0.50 5.25
N ARG A 219 -15.67 0.14 6.15
CA ARG A 219 -17.09 -0.16 6.41
C ARG A 219 -18.00 -0.12 5.18
N GLU A 220 -17.67 0.70 4.18
CA GLU A 220 -18.46 0.83 2.95
C GLU A 220 -18.56 -0.48 2.14
N PHE A 221 -17.59 -1.37 2.28
CA PHE A 221 -17.57 -2.66 1.57
C PHE A 221 -18.33 -3.76 2.32
N TRP A 222 -18.59 -3.60 3.62
CA TRP A 222 -19.14 -4.66 4.47
C TRP A 222 -20.49 -5.22 3.98
N PRO A 223 -21.44 -4.40 3.49
CA PRO A 223 -22.72 -4.92 2.99
C PRO A 223 -22.56 -5.96 1.88
N ARG A 224 -21.50 -5.85 1.06
CA ARG A 224 -21.22 -6.75 -0.07
C ARG A 224 -20.47 -8.03 0.33
N ILE A 225 -19.99 -8.12 1.57
CA ILE A 225 -19.21 -9.28 2.08
C ILE A 225 -19.77 -9.84 3.38
N ALA A 226 -20.96 -9.42 3.81
CA ALA A 226 -21.51 -9.78 5.12
C ALA A 226 -21.63 -11.30 5.31
N GLU A 227 -22.12 -12.01 4.30
CA GLU A 227 -22.22 -13.49 4.31
C GLU A 227 -20.83 -14.13 4.35
N ALA A 228 -19.95 -13.73 3.42
CA ALA A 228 -18.59 -14.24 3.31
C ALA A 228 -17.73 -13.98 4.57
N LEU A 229 -18.02 -12.93 5.34
CA LEU A 229 -17.30 -12.63 6.58
C LEU A 229 -17.49 -13.70 7.65
N SER A 230 -18.67 -14.33 7.71
CA SER A 230 -18.94 -15.42 8.65
C SER A 230 -18.14 -16.67 8.28
N GLU A 231 -18.04 -16.99 6.98
CA GLU A 231 -17.25 -18.10 6.47
C GLU A 231 -15.75 -17.85 6.66
N LEU A 232 -15.27 -16.63 6.36
CA LEU A 232 -13.89 -16.22 6.57
C LEU A 232 -13.41 -16.39 8.01
N LYS A 233 -14.27 -16.12 9.00
CA LYS A 233 -13.94 -16.31 10.43
C LYS A 233 -13.78 -17.78 10.81
N ALA A 234 -14.35 -18.71 10.03
CA ALA A 234 -14.24 -20.15 10.23
C ALA A 234 -13.12 -20.80 9.41
N GLU A 235 -12.56 -20.09 8.43
CA GLU A 235 -11.47 -20.60 7.60
C GLU A 235 -10.19 -20.83 8.41
N LYS A 236 -9.52 -21.94 8.11
CA LYS A 236 -8.24 -22.27 8.74
C LYS A 236 -7.17 -21.28 8.29
N ASP A 237 -6.28 -20.93 9.21
CA ASP A 237 -5.13 -20.04 8.96
C ASP A 237 -5.54 -18.62 8.52
N ILE A 238 -6.80 -18.22 8.73
CA ILE A 238 -7.28 -16.85 8.56
C ILE A 238 -7.66 -16.27 9.92
N ALA A 239 -7.17 -15.06 10.20
CA ALA A 239 -7.58 -14.30 11.38
C ALA A 239 -8.33 -13.04 10.95
N VAL A 240 -9.46 -12.75 11.61
CA VAL A 240 -10.28 -11.57 11.33
C VAL A 240 -10.41 -10.75 12.60
N VAL A 241 -9.99 -9.48 12.53
CA VAL A 241 -10.19 -8.47 13.57
C VAL A 241 -11.13 -7.42 13.02
N GLN A 242 -12.15 -7.04 13.80
CA GLN A 242 -13.16 -6.07 13.40
C GLN A 242 -13.20 -4.92 14.41
N SER A 243 -13.02 -3.69 13.94
CA SER A 243 -13.36 -2.47 14.68
C SER A 243 -14.72 -1.93 14.19
N ASP A 244 -15.10 -0.74 14.64
CA ASP A 244 -16.34 -0.07 14.22
C ASP A 244 -16.28 0.45 12.77
N THR A 245 -15.07 0.64 12.22
CA THR A 245 -14.86 1.27 10.91
C THR A 245 -14.07 0.39 9.93
N VAL A 246 -13.24 -0.53 10.42
CA VAL A 246 -12.31 -1.31 9.60
C VAL A 246 -12.32 -2.80 9.98
N LEU A 247 -12.32 -3.66 8.98
CA LEU A 247 -11.99 -5.09 9.10
C LEU A 247 -10.54 -5.31 8.73
N ALA A 248 -9.78 -6.03 9.55
CA ALA A 248 -8.44 -6.52 9.23
C ALA A 248 -8.48 -8.04 9.08
N ILE A 249 -8.21 -8.54 7.88
CA ILE A 249 -8.14 -9.97 7.55
C ILE A 249 -6.69 -10.34 7.35
N THR A 250 -6.18 -11.32 8.11
CA THR A 250 -4.80 -11.80 8.02
C THR A 250 -4.76 -13.22 7.45
N ALA A 251 -4.04 -13.43 6.34
CA ALA A 251 -3.91 -14.69 5.62
C ALA A 251 -2.60 -15.42 6.00
N GLY A 252 -2.70 -16.36 6.94
CA GLY A 252 -1.57 -17.13 7.46
C GLY A 252 -0.79 -16.41 8.56
N GLN A 253 0.18 -17.12 9.15
CA GLN A 253 0.93 -16.66 10.32
C GLN A 253 2.00 -15.60 10.02
N ARG A 254 2.48 -15.55 8.78
CA ARG A 254 3.54 -14.63 8.34
C ARG A 254 3.36 -14.23 6.88
N PRO A 255 3.86 -13.05 6.46
CA PRO A 255 3.88 -12.69 5.06
C PRO A 255 4.82 -13.63 4.28
N ILE A 256 4.41 -13.98 3.06
CA ILE A 256 5.18 -14.78 2.11
C ILE A 256 5.19 -14.10 0.74
N TRP A 257 6.04 -14.56 -0.17
CA TRP A 257 6.12 -14.05 -1.54
C TRP A 257 5.17 -14.77 -2.49
N GLY A 258 4.72 -15.97 -2.11
CA GLY A 258 3.96 -16.84 -3.00
C GLY A 258 4.81 -17.28 -4.18
N ASP A 259 6.12 -17.54 -3.94
CA ASP A 259 7.06 -17.94 -5.00
C ASP A 259 6.70 -19.33 -5.51
N ILE A 260 6.19 -19.39 -6.74
CA ILE A 260 5.81 -20.66 -7.40
C ILE A 260 6.99 -21.64 -7.50
N ASN A 261 8.22 -21.14 -7.62
CA ASN A 261 9.40 -21.98 -7.77
C ASN A 261 9.77 -22.66 -6.45
N ARG A 262 9.42 -22.02 -5.32
CA ARG A 262 9.57 -22.59 -3.97
C ARG A 262 8.35 -23.37 -3.51
N LYS A 263 7.28 -23.40 -4.32
CA LYS A 263 5.99 -24.03 -4.01
C LYS A 263 5.43 -23.54 -2.66
N GLU A 264 5.53 -22.24 -2.40
CA GLU A 264 4.95 -21.66 -1.19
C GLU A 264 3.42 -21.86 -1.21
N ASP A 265 2.88 -22.31 -0.08
CA ASP A 265 1.44 -22.52 0.06
C ASP A 265 0.73 -21.16 0.24
N ILE A 266 -0.12 -20.83 -0.73
CA ILE A 266 -0.92 -19.61 -0.76
C ILE A 266 -2.42 -19.88 -0.53
N ALA A 267 -2.80 -21.05 0.00
CA ALA A 267 -4.20 -21.43 0.19
C ALA A 267 -5.01 -20.39 0.99
N ALA A 268 -4.43 -19.84 2.07
CA ALA A 268 -5.09 -18.78 2.85
C ALA A 268 -5.36 -17.51 2.03
N TYR A 269 -4.43 -17.09 1.16
CA TYR A 269 -4.62 -15.93 0.28
C TYR A 269 -5.72 -16.19 -0.75
N ARG A 270 -5.76 -17.41 -1.31
CA ARG A 270 -6.83 -17.83 -2.24
C ARG A 270 -8.19 -17.87 -1.57
N ALA A 271 -8.28 -18.37 -0.34
CA ALA A 271 -9.51 -18.37 0.45
C ALA A 271 -10.00 -16.94 0.71
N VAL A 272 -9.11 -16.03 1.13
CA VAL A 272 -9.45 -14.60 1.25
C VAL A 272 -9.95 -14.03 -0.08
N ALA A 273 -9.25 -14.26 -1.19
CA ALA A 273 -9.65 -13.75 -2.49
C ALA A 273 -10.99 -14.29 -2.99
N LYS A 274 -11.31 -15.55 -2.70
CA LYS A 274 -12.60 -16.16 -3.01
C LYS A 274 -13.72 -15.46 -2.24
N HIS A 275 -13.57 -15.32 -0.93
CA HIS A 275 -14.57 -14.71 -0.05
C HIS A 275 -14.75 -13.21 -0.29
N LEU A 276 -13.70 -12.50 -0.72
CA LEU A 276 -13.75 -11.08 -1.05
C LEU A 276 -14.06 -10.80 -2.53
N SER A 277 -14.42 -11.81 -3.31
CA SER A 277 -14.68 -11.68 -4.76
C SER A 277 -15.74 -10.62 -5.08
N ALA A 278 -16.74 -10.46 -4.22
CA ALA A 278 -17.81 -9.47 -4.36
C ALA A 278 -17.32 -8.01 -4.30
N ILE A 279 -16.10 -7.75 -3.82
CA ILE A 279 -15.50 -6.41 -3.71
C ILE A 279 -14.12 -6.35 -4.40
N ARG A 280 -13.86 -7.23 -5.36
CA ARG A 280 -12.63 -7.20 -6.17
C ARG A 280 -12.50 -5.87 -6.91
N TYR A 281 -11.27 -5.37 -7.03
CA TYR A 281 -10.97 -4.18 -7.80
C TYR A 281 -11.54 -4.26 -9.23
N PRO A 282 -12.24 -3.22 -9.71
CA PRO A 282 -12.87 -3.24 -11.03
C PRO A 282 -11.84 -3.39 -12.16
N GLN A 283 -12.05 -4.38 -13.04
CA GLN A 283 -11.11 -4.69 -14.12
C GLN A 283 -10.98 -3.52 -15.11
N GLY A 284 -12.06 -2.76 -15.35
CA GLY A 284 -12.01 -1.61 -16.25
C GLY A 284 -11.15 -0.48 -15.68
N ALA A 285 -11.26 -0.19 -14.38
CA ALA A 285 -10.38 0.75 -13.69
C ALA A 285 -8.92 0.28 -13.71
N ALA A 286 -8.68 -1.02 -13.50
CA ALA A 286 -7.32 -1.58 -13.58
C ALA A 286 -6.70 -1.37 -14.97
N LYS A 287 -7.45 -1.66 -16.04
CA LYS A 287 -7.03 -1.43 -17.43
C LYS A 287 -6.76 0.04 -17.75
N ALA A 288 -7.40 0.96 -17.04
CA ALA A 288 -7.21 2.40 -17.22
C ALA A 288 -5.98 2.94 -16.47
N PHE A 289 -5.65 2.44 -15.28
CA PHE A 289 -4.67 3.10 -14.40
C PHE A 289 -3.50 2.22 -13.93
N MET A 290 -3.67 0.89 -13.81
CA MET A 290 -2.59 0.02 -13.32
C MET A 290 -1.48 -0.18 -14.34
N PHE A 291 -0.24 -0.12 -13.90
CA PHE A 291 0.95 -0.55 -14.66
C PHE A 291 1.10 0.04 -16.08
N GLY A 292 0.73 1.32 -16.24
CA GLY A 292 0.72 1.99 -17.55
C GLY A 292 -0.56 1.76 -18.34
N GLY A 293 -1.67 1.49 -17.64
CA GLY A 293 -3.02 1.41 -18.20
C GLY A 293 -3.39 2.62 -19.05
N GLY A 294 -4.45 2.46 -19.87
CA GLY A 294 -4.83 3.44 -20.88
C GLY A 294 -3.98 3.41 -22.15
N THR A 295 -2.95 2.57 -22.20
CA THR A 295 -2.19 2.25 -23.41
C THR A 295 -2.83 1.09 -24.16
N HIS A 296 -2.66 1.05 -25.49
CA HIS A 296 -3.12 -0.07 -26.33
C HIS A 296 -2.11 -1.24 -26.40
N ASP A 297 -1.19 -1.36 -25.43
CA ASP A 297 -0.17 -2.42 -25.41
C ASP A 297 -0.77 -3.73 -24.84
N PRO A 298 -0.85 -4.82 -25.64
CA PRO A 298 -1.35 -6.11 -25.16
C PRO A 298 -0.56 -6.68 -23.96
N LYS A 299 0.75 -6.39 -23.87
CA LYS A 299 1.57 -6.87 -22.75
C LYS A 299 1.16 -6.24 -21.42
N ILE A 300 0.61 -5.02 -21.46
CA ILE A 300 0.08 -4.36 -20.26
C ILE A 300 -1.22 -5.02 -19.83
N ALA A 301 -2.10 -5.38 -20.77
CA ALA A 301 -3.34 -6.12 -20.46
C ALA A 301 -3.04 -7.48 -19.82
N ASP A 302 -2.13 -8.27 -20.39
CA ASP A 302 -1.74 -9.60 -19.87
C ASP A 302 -1.17 -9.55 -18.45
N LYS A 303 -0.47 -8.45 -18.14
CA LYS A 303 0.14 -8.19 -16.84
C LYS A 303 -0.89 -7.79 -15.80
N ILE A 304 -1.85 -6.94 -16.18
CA ILE A 304 -2.98 -6.56 -15.32
C ILE A 304 -3.83 -7.80 -15.00
N GLU A 305 -4.14 -8.61 -16.01
CA GLU A 305 -4.87 -9.87 -15.81
C GLU A 305 -4.10 -10.82 -14.89
N ALA A 306 -2.81 -11.02 -15.14
CA ALA A 306 -1.96 -11.83 -14.27
C ALA A 306 -1.93 -11.34 -12.82
N TYR A 307 -2.00 -10.02 -12.59
CA TYR A 307 -2.07 -9.43 -11.26
C TYR A 307 -3.41 -9.66 -10.58
N LEU A 308 -4.51 -9.38 -11.28
CA LEU A 308 -5.87 -9.48 -10.72
C LEU A 308 -6.30 -10.93 -10.47
N GLU A 309 -5.79 -11.87 -11.26
CA GLU A 309 -6.19 -13.28 -11.22
C GLU A 309 -5.18 -14.18 -10.50
N ARG A 310 -4.17 -13.62 -9.84
CA ARG A 310 -3.09 -14.40 -9.22
C ARG A 310 -3.53 -15.35 -8.11
N PHE A 311 -4.74 -15.16 -7.57
CA PHE A 311 -5.35 -16.03 -6.56
C PHE A 311 -6.44 -16.95 -7.09
N SER A 312 -6.74 -16.88 -8.39
CA SER A 312 -7.68 -17.79 -9.06
C SER A 312 -7.11 -19.21 -9.21
#